data_AF-A0A2J6TRX6-F1
#
_entry.id   AF-A0A2J6TRX6-F1
#
_cell.length_a   1.000
_cell.length_b   1.000
_cell.length_c   1.000
_cell.angle_alpha   90.00
_cell.angle_beta   90.00
_cell.angle_gamma   90.00
#
_symmetry.space_group_name_H-M   'P 1'
#
loop_
_entity.id
_entity.type
_entity.pdbx_description
1 polymer ?
#
loop_
_entity_poly.entity_id
_entity_poly.type
_entity_poly.pdbx_seq_one_letter_code
_entity_poly.pdbx_strand_id
1 'polypeptide(L)'
;MANPASSQLVQHLADRALTPIVSSSRAPSANNHNPQSQAQAQALASLTTTAITAYDTASRLGLGLPQRIMIETQSSGPIILHSYLNPPSVQRAPTVYVDHHEDVRGIVEQAREDLRPLSGTTDTEGMGEHGDNSEVLVNGDPGGAEDAEESSVQPLPMLIASVVAPTAADAVYARRAAARLEQTGRIVQREWIREHEGSHAAVADGEDG
;
A
#
# COMPACT_ATOMS: atom_id res chain seq x y z
N MET A 1 0.96 -3.13 -40.96
CA MET A 1 -0.31 -3.81 -40.60
C MET A 1 -0.66 -3.42 -39.18
N ALA A 2 -1.70 -2.60 -38.99
CA ALA A 2 -2.16 -2.19 -37.67
C ALA A 2 -2.96 -3.35 -37.03
N ASN A 3 -2.63 -3.70 -35.79
CA ASN A 3 -3.27 -4.80 -35.06
C ASN A 3 -4.68 -4.39 -34.59
N PRO A 4 -5.77 -5.07 -35.00
CA PRO A 4 -7.14 -4.65 -34.69
C PRO A 4 -7.54 -4.80 -33.21
N ALA A 5 -6.76 -5.49 -32.39
CA ALA A 5 -7.09 -5.77 -30.98
C ALA A 5 -7.03 -4.54 -30.05
N SER A 6 -6.45 -3.41 -30.46
CA SER A 6 -6.30 -2.24 -29.58
C SER A 6 -7.55 -1.36 -29.44
N SER A 7 -8.58 -1.55 -30.28
CA SER A 7 -9.70 -0.61 -30.38
C SER A 7 -10.90 -0.92 -29.47
N GLN A 8 -10.87 -1.98 -28.66
CA GLN A 8 -11.99 -2.35 -27.78
C GLN A 8 -11.67 -2.38 -26.28
N LEU A 9 -10.44 -2.04 -25.88
CA LEU A 9 -10.07 -2.00 -24.46
C LEU A 9 -10.52 -0.68 -23.83
N VAL A 10 -11.28 -0.77 -22.74
CA VAL A 10 -11.62 0.38 -21.91
C VAL A 10 -10.49 0.61 -20.93
N GLN A 11 -10.02 1.87 -20.81
CA GLN A 11 -8.92 2.26 -19.93
C GLN A 11 -9.35 3.44 -19.08
N HIS A 12 -9.17 3.32 -17.77
CA HIS A 12 -9.61 4.32 -16.81
C HIS A 12 -8.62 4.41 -15.65
N LEU A 13 -8.05 5.59 -15.43
CA LEU A 13 -7.17 5.91 -14.32
C LEU A 13 -7.84 7.02 -13.51
N ALA A 14 -8.10 6.75 -12.23
CA ALA A 14 -8.73 7.69 -11.32
C ALA A 14 -8.08 7.63 -9.93
N ASP A 15 -8.32 8.66 -9.12
CA ASP A 15 -7.98 8.66 -7.70
C ASP A 15 -9.09 7.98 -6.85
N ARG A 16 -8.90 7.98 -5.52
CA ARG A 16 -9.91 7.47 -4.56
C ARG A 16 -11.19 8.32 -4.50
N ALA A 17 -11.14 9.59 -4.92
CA ALA A 17 -12.28 10.49 -4.98
C ALA A 17 -13.09 10.33 -6.28
N LEU A 18 -12.75 9.35 -7.11
CA LEU A 18 -13.34 9.09 -8.43
C LEU A 18 -13.09 10.23 -9.44
N THR A 19 -12.05 11.03 -9.23
CA THR A 19 -11.60 12.04 -10.18
C THR A 19 -10.86 11.35 -11.34
N PRO A 20 -11.37 11.39 -12.58
CA PRO A 20 -10.71 10.73 -13.70
C PRO A 20 -9.50 11.54 -14.20
N ILE A 21 -8.34 10.91 -14.23
CA ILE A 21 -7.09 11.48 -14.80
C ILE A 21 -6.99 11.09 -16.28
N VAL A 22 -7.21 9.81 -16.59
CA VAL A 22 -7.29 9.28 -17.96
C VAL A 22 -8.56 8.45 -18.05
N SER A 23 -9.41 8.69 -19.04
CA SER A 23 -10.60 7.86 -19.23
C SER A 23 -10.99 7.75 -20.70
N SER A 24 -11.18 6.53 -21.19
CA SER A 24 -11.67 6.29 -22.55
C SER A 24 -13.13 6.71 -22.76
N SER A 25 -13.89 6.99 -21.71
CA SER A 25 -15.26 7.54 -21.80
C SER A 25 -15.31 9.05 -22.08
N ARG A 26 -14.17 9.75 -22.00
CA ARG A 26 -14.09 11.21 -22.19
C ARG A 26 -13.63 11.50 -23.62
N ALA A 27 -14.57 11.65 -24.55
CA ALA A 27 -14.25 12.10 -25.92
C ALA A 27 -13.81 13.58 -25.90
N PRO A 28 -12.77 13.98 -26.65
CA PRO A 28 -12.24 15.36 -26.66
C PRO A 28 -13.11 16.38 -27.41
N SER A 29 -14.41 16.13 -27.60
CA SER A 29 -15.31 17.06 -28.30
C SER A 29 -16.39 17.57 -27.35
N ALA A 30 -16.20 18.79 -26.86
CA ALA A 30 -17.05 19.49 -25.90
C ALA A 30 -18.52 19.70 -26.33
N ASN A 31 -18.94 19.22 -27.51
CA ASN A 31 -20.29 19.40 -28.06
C ASN A 31 -21.09 18.11 -28.31
N ASN A 32 -20.55 16.92 -28.03
CA ASN A 32 -21.28 15.65 -28.24
C ASN A 32 -21.64 14.98 -26.91
N HIS A 33 -22.83 15.29 -26.40
CA HIS A 33 -23.49 14.53 -25.33
C HIS A 33 -23.94 13.17 -25.88
N ASN A 34 -23.00 12.22 -25.99
CA ASN A 34 -23.34 10.85 -26.33
C ASN A 34 -23.88 10.15 -25.07
N PRO A 35 -25.16 9.74 -25.00
CA PRO A 35 -25.68 9.03 -23.82
C PRO A 35 -24.89 7.75 -23.49
N GLN A 36 -24.26 7.13 -24.49
CA GLN A 36 -23.42 5.96 -24.31
C GLN A 36 -22.11 6.28 -23.57
N SER A 37 -21.50 7.45 -23.79
CA SER A 37 -20.27 7.84 -23.07
C SER A 37 -20.56 8.17 -21.61
N GLN A 38 -21.73 8.75 -21.32
CA GLN A 38 -22.18 9.00 -19.95
C GLN A 38 -22.44 7.70 -19.19
N ALA A 39 -23.16 6.74 -19.80
CA ALA A 39 -23.38 5.42 -19.20
C ALA A 39 -22.05 4.69 -18.94
N GLN A 40 -21.09 4.77 -19.88
CA GLN A 40 -19.76 4.21 -19.71
C GLN A 40 -18.99 4.86 -18.55
N ALA A 41 -19.06 6.19 -18.40
CA ALA A 41 -18.43 6.88 -17.29
C ALA A 41 -19.01 6.45 -15.92
N GLN A 42 -20.33 6.27 -15.83
CA GLN A 42 -21.00 5.76 -14.63
C GLN A 42 -20.59 4.32 -14.29
N ALA A 43 -20.51 3.45 -15.31
CA ALA A 43 -20.05 2.07 -15.13
C ALA A 43 -18.59 2.03 -14.64
N LEU A 44 -17.72 2.87 -15.20
CA LEU A 44 -16.32 2.98 -14.78
C LEU A 44 -16.18 3.49 -13.34
N ALA A 45 -16.96 4.50 -12.95
CA ALA A 45 -16.99 4.97 -11.57
C ALA A 45 -17.43 3.86 -10.61
N SER A 46 -18.45 3.08 -10.98
CA SER A 46 -18.94 1.94 -10.18
C SER A 46 -17.88 0.84 -10.03
N LEU A 47 -17.15 0.53 -11.11
CA LEU A 47 -16.02 -0.41 -11.07
C LEU A 47 -14.89 0.10 -10.17
N THR A 48 -14.54 1.39 -10.25
CA THR A 48 -13.53 2.00 -9.38
C THR A 48 -13.95 1.97 -7.91
N THR A 49 -15.22 2.26 -7.59
CA THR A 49 -15.76 2.09 -6.23
C THR A 49 -15.61 0.66 -5.74
N THR A 50 -15.94 -0.32 -6.58
CA THR A 50 -15.77 -1.76 -6.26
C THR A 50 -14.30 -2.09 -5.99
N ALA A 51 -13.38 -1.55 -6.78
CA ALA A 51 -11.95 -1.73 -6.59
C ALA A 51 -11.47 -1.12 -5.25
N ILE A 52 -11.97 0.06 -4.86
CA ILE A 52 -11.67 0.68 -3.57
C ILE A 52 -12.16 -0.22 -2.43
N THR A 53 -13.40 -0.70 -2.51
CA THR A 53 -13.95 -1.61 -1.50
C THR A 53 -13.13 -2.90 -1.40
N ALA A 54 -12.70 -3.49 -2.52
CA ALA A 54 -11.85 -4.67 -2.52
C ALA A 54 -10.48 -4.42 -1.85
N TYR A 55 -9.88 -3.26 -2.12
CA TYR A 55 -8.62 -2.82 -1.49
C TYR A 55 -8.76 -2.67 0.03
N ASP A 56 -9.78 -1.92 0.47
CA ASP A 56 -10.02 -1.67 1.88
C ASP A 56 -10.39 -2.97 2.64
N THR A 57 -11.14 -3.86 1.98
CA THR A 57 -11.51 -5.17 2.54
C THR A 57 -10.29 -6.07 2.72
N ALA A 58 -9.41 -6.16 1.71
CA ALA A 58 -8.18 -6.95 1.80
C ALA A 58 -7.28 -6.47 2.95
N SER A 59 -7.14 -5.15 3.11
CA SER A 59 -6.42 -4.55 4.23
C SER A 59 -7.04 -4.91 5.58
N ARG A 60 -8.36 -4.76 5.73
CA ARG A 60 -9.10 -5.08 6.96
C ARG A 60 -9.04 -6.56 7.34
N LEU A 61 -8.98 -7.45 6.36
CA LEU A 61 -8.86 -8.89 6.58
C LEU A 61 -7.42 -9.35 6.83
N GLY A 62 -6.44 -8.44 6.84
CA GLY A 62 -5.03 -8.79 7.04
C GLY A 62 -4.41 -9.53 5.86
N LEU A 63 -5.00 -9.46 4.66
CA LEU A 63 -4.47 -10.08 3.44
C LEU A 63 -3.37 -9.24 2.77
N GLY A 64 -3.01 -8.11 3.39
CA GLY A 64 -2.08 -7.13 2.86
C GLY A 64 -2.74 -6.14 1.89
N LEU A 65 -1.90 -5.32 1.25
CA LEU A 65 -2.35 -4.32 0.27
C LEU A 65 -2.32 -4.92 -1.13
N PRO A 66 -3.47 -5.04 -1.82
CA PRO A 66 -3.51 -5.56 -3.18
C PRO A 66 -2.67 -4.70 -4.12
N GLN A 67 -1.86 -5.35 -4.96
CA GLN A 67 -1.17 -4.66 -6.06
C GLN A 67 -2.00 -4.68 -7.34
N ARG A 68 -2.63 -5.82 -7.62
CA ARG A 68 -3.49 -6.03 -8.77
C ARG A 68 -4.57 -7.06 -8.44
N ILE A 69 -5.79 -6.79 -8.88
CA ILE A 69 -6.91 -7.72 -8.86
C ILE A 69 -7.35 -7.96 -10.31
N MET A 70 -7.51 -9.23 -10.67
CA MET A 70 -8.02 -9.66 -11.98
C MET A 70 -9.36 -10.38 -11.76
N ILE A 71 -10.37 -9.97 -12.51
CA ILE A 71 -11.71 -10.54 -12.47
C ILE A 71 -11.98 -11.16 -13.83
N GLU A 72 -12.22 -12.46 -13.84
CA GLU A 72 -12.59 -13.21 -15.04
C GLU A 72 -14.03 -13.69 -14.89
N THR A 73 -14.86 -13.39 -15.89
CA THR A 73 -16.20 -13.98 -15.96
C THR A 73 -16.15 -15.37 -16.56
N GLN A 74 -17.14 -16.21 -16.26
CA GLN A 74 -17.24 -17.56 -16.82
C GLN A 74 -17.38 -17.52 -18.35
N SER A 75 -17.12 -18.65 -19.02
CA SER A 75 -17.37 -18.82 -20.47
C SER A 75 -16.58 -17.87 -21.38
N SER A 76 -15.32 -17.57 -21.05
CA SER A 76 -14.45 -16.68 -21.86
C SER A 76 -15.01 -15.26 -22.03
N GLY A 77 -15.85 -14.80 -21.09
CA GLY A 77 -16.44 -13.47 -21.11
C GLY A 77 -15.44 -12.36 -20.75
N PRO A 78 -15.94 -11.18 -20.35
CA PRO A 78 -15.10 -10.03 -20.02
C PRO A 78 -14.06 -10.32 -18.93
N ILE A 79 -12.93 -9.62 -19.06
CA ILE A 79 -11.88 -9.54 -18.03
C ILE A 79 -11.73 -8.10 -17.57
N ILE A 80 -11.63 -7.92 -16.26
CA ILE A 80 -11.37 -6.63 -15.62
C ILE A 80 -10.05 -6.74 -14.86
N LEU A 81 -9.17 -5.75 -15.04
CA LEU A 81 -7.93 -5.61 -14.31
C LEU A 81 -7.97 -4.30 -13.52
N HIS A 82 -7.82 -4.39 -12.20
CA HIS A 82 -7.59 -3.26 -11.32
C HIS A 82 -6.16 -3.31 -10.80
N SER A 83 -5.39 -2.27 -11.04
CA SER A 83 -4.06 -2.09 -10.46
C SER A 83 -4.08 -0.93 -9.48
N TYR A 84 -3.50 -1.13 -8.31
CA TYR A 84 -3.47 -0.15 -7.22
C TYR A 84 -2.10 0.49 -7.14
N LEU A 85 -2.02 1.78 -7.44
CA LEU A 85 -0.80 2.55 -7.39
C LEU A 85 -0.72 3.24 -6.03
N ASN A 86 -0.33 2.47 -5.03
CA ASN A 86 -0.12 3.01 -3.68
C ASN A 86 1.03 4.02 -3.67
N PRO A 87 0.94 5.07 -2.83
CA PRO A 87 2.06 5.97 -2.58
C PRO A 87 3.31 5.20 -2.16
N PRO A 88 4.52 5.69 -2.49
CA PRO A 88 5.77 5.06 -2.06
C PRO A 88 5.88 4.96 -0.53
N SER A 89 5.27 5.88 0.23
CA SER A 89 5.23 5.83 1.71
C SER A 89 4.46 4.61 2.23
N VAL A 90 3.37 4.21 1.57
CA VAL A 90 2.53 3.07 1.95
C VAL A 90 3.19 1.72 1.61
N GLN A 91 4.12 1.70 0.64
CA GLN A 91 4.88 0.49 0.31
C GLN A 91 6.06 0.22 1.26
N ARG A 92 6.51 1.23 2.00
CA ARG A 92 7.69 1.16 2.89
C ARG A 92 7.32 0.90 4.35
N ALA A 93 6.19 0.26 4.62
CA ALA A 93 6.00 -0.44 5.88
C ALA A 93 6.47 -1.89 5.67
N PRO A 94 7.78 -2.20 5.79
CA PRO A 94 8.12 -3.56 6.14
C PRO A 94 7.45 -3.80 7.49
N THR A 95 6.69 -4.87 7.59
CA THR A 95 6.56 -5.56 8.87
C THR A 95 7.99 -5.86 9.29
N VAL A 96 8.57 -4.98 10.10
CA VAL A 96 9.58 -5.39 11.07
C VAL A 96 8.80 -6.38 11.91
N TYR A 97 8.83 -7.65 11.51
CA TYR A 97 8.91 -8.69 12.50
C TYR A 97 10.09 -8.25 13.34
N VAL A 98 9.78 -7.71 14.50
CA VAL A 98 10.72 -7.58 15.59
C VAL A 98 11.09 -9.04 15.86
N ASP A 99 12.08 -9.50 15.12
CA ASP A 99 12.77 -10.74 15.35
C ASP A 99 13.43 -10.53 16.70
N HIS A 100 12.70 -10.86 17.77
CA HIS A 100 13.26 -11.05 19.09
C HIS A 100 14.16 -12.29 19.03
N HIS A 101 15.25 -12.19 18.27
CA HIS A 101 16.30 -13.18 18.13
C HIS A 101 17.34 -13.04 19.25
N GLU A 102 16.97 -12.45 20.38
CA GLU A 102 17.80 -12.40 21.59
C GLU A 102 17.40 -13.45 22.63
N ASP A 103 16.18 -14.00 22.60
CA ASP A 103 15.74 -14.98 23.63
C ASP A 103 16.16 -16.42 23.36
N VAL A 104 16.51 -16.79 22.12
CA VAL A 104 16.89 -18.18 21.81
C VAL A 104 18.32 -18.51 22.26
N ARG A 105 19.22 -17.51 22.30
CA ARG A 105 20.57 -17.72 22.84
C ARG A 105 20.53 -17.91 24.36
N GLY A 106 19.71 -17.14 25.07
CA GLY A 106 19.51 -17.28 26.52
C GLY A 106 19.04 -18.68 26.93
N ILE A 107 18.11 -19.29 26.18
CA ILE A 107 17.60 -20.64 26.52
C ILE A 107 18.66 -21.73 26.32
N VAL A 108 19.52 -21.61 25.31
CA VAL A 108 20.59 -22.57 25.03
C VAL A 108 21.76 -22.40 26.01
N GLU A 109 22.08 -21.17 26.40
CA GLU A 109 23.06 -20.88 27.46
C GLU A 109 22.55 -21.39 28.83
N GLN A 110 21.29 -21.14 29.19
CA GLN A 110 20.69 -21.58 30.46
C GLN A 110 20.61 -23.11 30.57
N ALA A 111 20.19 -23.79 29.49
CA ALA A 111 20.14 -25.26 29.46
C ALA A 111 21.54 -25.91 29.50
N ARG A 112 22.60 -25.18 29.12
CA ARG A 112 24.00 -25.63 29.23
C ARG A 112 24.57 -25.45 30.63
N GLU A 113 24.07 -24.52 31.42
CA GLU A 113 24.44 -24.36 32.83
C GLU A 113 23.76 -25.41 33.71
N ASP A 114 22.47 -25.71 33.48
CA ASP A 114 21.70 -26.67 34.29
C ASP A 114 22.12 -28.14 34.13
N LEU A 115 22.86 -28.48 33.07
CA LEU A 115 23.33 -29.85 32.80
C LEU A 115 24.79 -30.09 33.19
N ARG A 116 25.46 -29.13 33.85
CA ARG A 116 26.82 -29.35 34.37
C ARG A 116 26.76 -30.24 35.61
N PRO A 117 27.39 -31.44 35.60
CA PRO A 117 27.45 -32.27 36.79
C PRO A 117 28.33 -31.60 37.86
N LEU A 118 27.71 -31.26 38.98
CA LEU A 118 28.37 -30.81 40.20
C LEU A 118 29.28 -31.92 40.74
N SER A 119 30.59 -31.69 40.69
CA SER A 119 31.60 -32.48 41.42
C SER A 119 32.37 -31.57 42.38
N GLY A 120 32.04 -31.69 43.67
CA GLY A 120 32.90 -31.44 44.84
C GLY A 120 33.32 -29.99 45.13
N THR A 121 33.55 -29.53 46.37
CA THR A 121 33.42 -30.05 47.73
C THR A 121 33.43 -28.85 48.71
N THR A 122 32.91 -29.04 49.93
CA THR A 122 33.22 -28.35 51.21
C THR A 122 32.86 -26.87 51.42
N ASP A 123 31.82 -26.68 52.25
CA ASP A 123 31.69 -25.85 53.46
C ASP A 123 32.11 -24.37 53.44
N THR A 124 31.15 -23.46 53.69
CA THR A 124 31.05 -22.70 54.96
C THR A 124 29.85 -21.73 54.94
N GLU A 125 29.28 -21.53 56.14
CA GLU A 125 27.97 -20.95 56.45
C GLU A 125 27.83 -19.44 56.17
N GLY A 126 26.60 -18.98 55.92
CA GLY A 126 26.24 -17.56 55.90
C GLY A 126 24.74 -17.29 55.69
N MET A 127 24.09 -16.86 56.77
CA MET A 127 22.67 -16.49 56.96
C MET A 127 22.01 -15.57 55.91
N GLY A 128 20.66 -15.69 55.83
CA GLY A 128 19.69 -14.60 55.60
C GLY A 128 19.04 -14.66 54.21
N GLU A 129 17.84 -15.21 54.03
CA GLU A 129 16.52 -14.68 54.42
C GLU A 129 16.22 -13.28 53.86
N HIS A 130 15.26 -13.22 52.93
CA HIS A 130 14.40 -12.10 52.43
C HIS A 130 14.30 -12.26 50.91
N GLY A 131 13.14 -12.23 50.27
CA GLY A 131 11.79 -11.93 50.72
C GLY A 131 10.97 -11.86 49.43
N ASP A 132 9.86 -12.58 49.41
CA ASP A 132 8.80 -12.45 48.43
C ASP A 132 8.30 -11.00 48.42
N ASN A 133 8.44 -10.32 47.29
CA ASN A 133 7.81 -9.04 47.03
C ASN A 133 7.31 -8.99 45.58
N SER A 134 6.19 -9.70 45.38
CA SER A 134 5.13 -9.28 44.49
C SER A 134 4.71 -7.84 44.81
N GLU A 135 5.28 -6.85 44.11
CA GLU A 135 4.75 -5.49 44.08
C GLU A 135 4.51 -5.00 42.64
N VAL A 136 3.23 -4.80 42.37
CA VAL A 136 2.67 -3.97 41.32
C VAL A 136 3.24 -2.56 41.43
N LEU A 137 4.02 -2.11 40.44
CA LEU A 137 4.25 -0.70 40.16
C LEU A 137 4.27 -0.49 38.64
N VAL A 138 3.20 0.09 38.10
CA VAL A 138 3.15 1.49 37.59
C VAL A 138 3.39 1.52 36.09
N ASN A 139 2.38 2.05 35.39
CA ASN A 139 2.42 2.40 33.97
C ASN A 139 3.74 3.12 33.63
N GLY A 140 4.62 2.42 32.94
CA GLY A 140 5.75 3.02 32.23
C GLY A 140 5.22 3.70 30.98
N ASP A 141 4.90 4.98 31.13
CA ASP A 141 4.93 5.95 30.03
C ASP A 141 6.37 6.04 29.48
N PRO A 142 6.62 5.77 28.19
CA PRO A 142 7.80 6.28 27.52
C PRO A 142 7.41 7.58 26.83
N GLY A 143 7.46 8.68 27.58
CA GLY A 143 7.70 9.98 27.01
C GLY A 143 9.06 9.98 26.28
N GLY A 144 9.10 10.60 25.10
CA GLY A 144 10.34 11.00 24.45
C GLY A 144 10.65 10.31 23.13
N ALA A 145 9.85 10.59 22.10
CA ALA A 145 10.39 10.80 20.75
C ALA A 145 9.88 12.16 20.29
N GLU A 146 10.68 13.17 20.62
CA GLU A 146 10.58 14.52 20.12
C GLU A 146 10.71 14.52 18.58
N ASP A 147 9.92 15.37 17.95
CA ASP A 147 10.08 15.89 16.58
C ASP A 147 10.19 14.87 15.45
N ALA A 148 9.09 14.17 15.19
CA ALA A 148 8.70 14.02 13.79
C ALA A 148 8.16 15.38 13.33
N GLU A 149 9.03 16.24 12.82
CA GLU A 149 8.65 17.24 11.82
C GLU A 149 7.69 16.54 10.86
N GLU A 150 6.39 16.77 11.05
CA GLU A 150 5.33 16.23 10.23
C GLU A 150 5.48 16.95 8.90
N SER A 151 6.38 16.42 8.07
CA SER A 151 6.66 16.94 6.74
C SER A 151 5.31 17.09 6.07
N SER A 152 4.90 18.34 5.88
CA SER A 152 3.56 18.76 5.42
C SER A 152 3.32 18.37 3.95
N VAL A 153 4.08 17.40 3.45
CA VAL A 153 3.93 16.76 2.16
C VAL A 153 2.62 15.98 2.22
N GLN A 154 1.57 16.58 1.66
CA GLN A 154 0.29 15.91 1.48
C GLN A 154 0.52 14.51 0.90
N PRO A 155 -0.06 13.46 1.51
CA PRO A 155 0.17 12.10 1.04
C PRO A 155 -0.32 11.97 -0.40
N LEU A 156 0.53 11.43 -1.27
CA LEU A 156 0.19 11.24 -2.68
C LEU A 156 -1.15 10.50 -2.80
N PRO A 157 -2.01 10.90 -3.74
CA PRO A 157 -3.26 10.17 -3.94
C PRO A 157 -2.94 8.76 -4.45
N MET A 158 -3.54 7.77 -3.79
CA MET A 158 -3.60 6.41 -4.32
C MET A 158 -4.38 6.46 -5.63
N LEU A 159 -3.78 5.95 -6.72
CA LEU A 159 -4.43 5.88 -8.02
C LEU A 159 -4.86 4.44 -8.31
N ILE A 160 -5.95 4.30 -9.07
CA ILE A 160 -6.52 3.03 -9.48
C ILE A 160 -6.58 3.01 -11.00
N ALA A 161 -5.81 2.09 -11.60
CA ALA A 161 -5.81 1.83 -13.02
C ALA A 161 -6.73 0.65 -13.33
N SER A 162 -7.80 0.91 -14.07
CA SER A 162 -8.83 -0.05 -14.46
C SER A 162 -8.78 -0.29 -15.96
N VAL A 163 -8.68 -1.55 -16.37
CA VAL A 163 -8.76 -1.98 -17.77
C VAL A 163 -9.85 -3.02 -17.92
N VAL A 164 -10.73 -2.83 -18.89
CA VAL A 164 -11.78 -3.80 -19.23
C VAL A 164 -11.55 -4.31 -20.65
N ALA A 165 -11.52 -5.63 -20.79
CA ALA A 165 -11.45 -6.33 -22.05
C ALA A 165 -12.76 -7.09 -22.29
N PRO A 166 -13.28 -7.12 -23.54
CA PRO A 166 -14.57 -7.72 -23.84
C PRO A 166 -14.55 -9.25 -23.72
N THR A 167 -13.38 -9.87 -23.91
CA THR A 167 -13.23 -11.33 -23.91
C THR A 167 -11.96 -11.76 -23.20
N ALA A 168 -11.93 -13.01 -22.74
CA ALA A 168 -10.75 -13.58 -22.11
C ALA A 168 -9.56 -13.79 -23.08
N ALA A 169 -9.84 -13.90 -24.39
CA ALA A 169 -8.79 -13.96 -25.41
C ALA A 169 -7.91 -12.70 -25.44
N ASP A 170 -8.47 -11.56 -25.00
CA ASP A 170 -7.77 -10.28 -24.97
C ASP A 170 -6.94 -10.06 -23.70
N ALA A 171 -6.83 -11.05 -22.81
CA ALA A 171 -6.14 -10.92 -21.52
C ALA A 171 -4.70 -10.40 -21.65
N VAL A 172 -3.97 -10.84 -22.68
CA VAL A 172 -2.59 -10.38 -22.94
C VAL A 172 -2.57 -8.89 -23.29
N TYR A 173 -3.50 -8.44 -24.12
CA TYR A 173 -3.63 -7.03 -24.49
C TYR A 173 -4.10 -6.19 -23.31
N ALA A 174 -5.02 -6.70 -22.49
CA ALA A 174 -5.49 -6.07 -21.27
C ALA A 174 -4.33 -5.86 -20.27
N ARG A 175 -3.50 -6.89 -20.04
CA ARG A 175 -2.32 -6.79 -19.18
C ARG A 175 -1.31 -5.76 -19.69
N ARG A 176 -1.06 -5.74 -21.00
CA ARG A 176 -0.18 -4.74 -21.61
C ARG A 176 -0.76 -3.33 -21.46
N ALA A 177 -2.08 -3.17 -21.61
CA ALA A 177 -2.75 -1.89 -21.40
C ALA A 177 -2.67 -1.45 -19.93
N ALA A 178 -2.89 -2.36 -18.98
CA ALA A 178 -2.76 -2.09 -17.55
C ALA A 178 -1.34 -1.62 -17.20
N ALA A 179 -0.30 -2.30 -17.70
CA ALA A 179 1.09 -1.91 -17.48
C ALA A 179 1.41 -0.50 -18.03
N ARG A 180 0.85 -0.12 -19.19
CA ARG A 180 0.99 1.26 -19.70
C ARG A 180 0.29 2.26 -18.81
N LEU A 181 -0.93 1.94 -18.35
CA LEU A 181 -1.72 2.83 -17.50
C LEU A 181 -1.08 3.01 -16.12
N GLU A 182 -0.47 1.96 -15.58
CA GLU A 182 0.36 2.01 -14.38
C GLU A 182 1.55 2.96 -14.57
N GLN A 183 2.29 2.83 -15.67
CA GLN A 183 3.39 3.72 -15.97
C GLN A 183 2.93 5.18 -16.04
N THR A 184 1.80 5.46 -16.70
CA THR A 184 1.20 6.79 -16.73
C THR A 184 0.84 7.30 -15.33
N GLY A 185 0.19 6.48 -14.51
CA GLY A 185 -0.15 6.86 -13.14
C GLY A 185 1.09 7.12 -12.27
N ARG A 186 2.17 6.36 -12.43
CA ARG A 186 3.45 6.61 -11.75
C ARG A 186 4.12 7.89 -12.21
N ILE A 187 4.00 8.25 -13.49
CA ILE A 187 4.45 9.56 -13.99
C ILE A 187 3.66 10.67 -13.32
N VAL A 188 2.32 10.58 -13.29
CA VAL A 188 1.45 11.57 -12.65
C VAL A 188 1.79 11.73 -11.16
N GLN A 189 1.97 10.64 -10.42
CA GLN A 189 2.38 10.69 -9.02
C GLN A 189 3.74 11.39 -8.84
N ARG A 190 4.72 11.14 -9.72
CA ARG A 190 6.04 11.80 -9.64
C ARG A 190 5.96 13.30 -9.91
N GLU A 191 5.16 13.72 -10.89
CA GLU A 191 4.95 15.14 -11.17
C GLU A 191 4.25 15.84 -10.00
N TRP A 192 3.29 15.17 -9.36
CA TRP A 192 2.62 15.70 -8.15
C TRP A 192 3.61 16.00 -7.02
N ILE A 193 4.57 15.09 -6.77
CA ILE A 193 5.65 15.30 -5.78
C ILE A 193 6.47 16.54 -6.15
N ARG A 194 6.92 16.61 -7.41
CA ARG A 194 7.79 17.69 -7.90
C ARG A 194 7.14 19.07 -7.75
N GLU A 195 5.85 19.18 -8.05
CA GLU A 195 5.09 20.43 -7.90
C GLU A 195 4.97 20.85 -6.43
N HIS A 196 4.76 19.89 -5.51
CA HIS A 196 4.60 20.19 -4.08
C HIS A 196 5.93 20.53 -3.40
N GLU A 197 7.03 19.83 -3.75
CA GLU A 197 8.37 20.16 -3.24
C GLU A 197 8.86 21.54 -3.71
N GLY A 198 8.58 21.92 -4.96
CA GLY A 198 8.93 23.24 -5.50
C GLY A 198 8.16 24.40 -4.86
N SER A 199 6.93 24.16 -4.40
CA SER A 199 6.11 25.16 -3.71
C SER A 199 6.55 25.42 -2.26
N HIS A 200 7.11 24.42 -1.58
CA HIS A 200 7.62 24.57 -0.21
C HIS A 200 8.94 25.34 -0.16
N ALA A 201 9.81 25.17 -1.17
CA ALA A 201 11.08 25.90 -1.25
C ALA A 201 10.92 27.40 -1.57
N ALA A 202 9.88 27.78 -2.32
CA ALA A 202 9.65 29.18 -2.73
C ALA A 202 9.13 30.09 -1.60
N VAL A 203 8.64 29.53 -0.49
CA VAL A 203 8.13 30.31 0.66
C VAL A 203 9.25 30.64 1.65
N ALA A 204 10.32 29.85 1.69
CA ALA A 204 11.45 30.05 2.62
C ALA A 204 12.38 31.21 2.23
N ASP A 205 12.35 31.67 0.98
CA ASP A 205 13.20 32.77 0.48
C ASP A 205 12.50 34.16 0.53
N GLY A 206 11.35 34.27 1.22
CA GLY A 206 10.50 35.47 1.22
C GLY A 206 10.56 36.37 2.46
N GLU A 207 11.27 35.99 3.52
CA GLU A 207 11.40 36.79 4.76
C GLU A 207 12.81 37.35 4.92
N ASP A 208 13.15 38.35 4.09
CA ASP A 208 14.14 39.38 4.43
C ASP A 208 14.01 40.53 3.42
N GLY A 209 13.24 41.55 3.78
CA GLY A 209 13.02 42.77 2.98
C GLY A 209 12.41 43.90 3.77
#